data_AF-A0A8J7N0J3-F1
#
_entry.id   AF-A0A8J7N0J3-F1
#
_cell.length_a   1.000
_cell.length_b   1.000
_cell.length_c   1.000
_cell.angle_alpha   90.00
_cell.angle_beta   90.00
_cell.angle_gamma   90.00
#
_symmetry.space_group_name_H-M   'P 1'
#
loop_
_entity.id
_entity.type
_entity.pdbx_description
1 polymer ?
#
loop_
_entity_poly.entity_id
_entity_poly.type
_entity_poly.pdbx_seq_one_letter_code
_entity_poly.pdbx_strand_id
1 'polypeptide(L)'
;MIDHVGLAAGDFAKSKAWYAAALAPIGYRVMMEFPAEQAGGQPTAGLGHTAPDFWLAGGGPTQPHTHIAFAVKSRALVDAFYKAALAAGGRDNGPPGVRAHYHPNYYGAFVLDPDGHNVEVVCHYPPGGAAGRGAAKAKRAPAKRAAAKARKAAPKSKRARRKAR
;
A
#
# COMPACT_ATOMS: atom_id res chain seq x y z
N MET A 1 -12.78 -11.16 13.76
CA MET A 1 -11.72 -10.15 13.79
C MET A 1 -10.44 -10.88 14.11
N ILE A 2 -9.43 -10.74 13.25
CA ILE A 2 -8.09 -11.33 13.42
C ILE A 2 -7.17 -10.15 13.74
N ASP A 3 -6.30 -10.30 14.74
CA ASP A 3 -5.33 -9.27 15.12
C ASP A 3 -4.06 -9.36 14.27
N HIS A 4 -3.45 -10.54 14.25
CA HIS A 4 -2.32 -10.87 13.39
C HIS A 4 -2.27 -12.38 13.09
N VAL A 5 -1.48 -12.76 12.11
CA VAL A 5 -1.17 -14.16 11.79
C VAL A 5 0.33 -14.35 11.58
N GLY A 6 0.82 -15.56 11.84
CA GLY A 6 2.21 -15.97 11.57
C GLY A 6 2.27 -17.07 10.52
N LEU A 7 3.28 -17.01 9.65
CA LEU A 7 3.55 -17.99 8.62
C LEU A 7 5.03 -18.38 8.66
N ALA A 8 5.31 -19.68 8.60
CA ALA A 8 6.66 -20.19 8.50
C ALA A 8 7.19 -19.98 7.07
N ALA A 9 8.46 -19.62 6.96
CA ALA A 9 9.17 -19.46 5.70
C ALA A 9 10.35 -20.43 5.64
N GLY A 10 10.42 -21.23 4.58
CA GLY A 10 11.51 -22.19 4.37
C GLY A 10 12.84 -21.46 4.11
N ASP A 11 12.80 -20.48 3.21
CA ASP A 11 13.87 -19.50 3.02
C ASP A 11 13.36 -18.11 3.43
N PHE A 12 13.72 -17.68 4.64
CA PHE A 12 13.26 -16.42 5.21
C PHE A 12 13.59 -15.21 4.33
N ALA A 13 14.81 -15.15 3.78
CA ALA A 13 15.24 -14.00 2.99
C ALA A 13 14.44 -13.91 1.68
N LYS A 14 14.27 -15.06 1.01
CA LYS A 14 13.49 -15.16 -0.22
C LYS A 14 12.02 -14.84 0.01
N SER A 15 11.40 -15.43 1.03
CA SER A 15 9.98 -15.21 1.34
C SER A 15 9.74 -13.76 1.80
N LYS A 16 10.60 -13.19 2.66
CA LYS A 16 10.51 -11.77 3.04
C LYS A 16 10.58 -10.83 1.83
N ALA A 17 11.55 -11.05 0.93
CA ALA A 17 11.69 -10.25 -0.28
C ALA A 17 10.45 -10.37 -1.18
N TRP A 18 9.92 -11.58 -1.35
CA TRP A 18 8.72 -11.84 -2.12
C TRP A 18 7.50 -11.13 -1.53
N TYR A 19 7.22 -11.32 -0.23
CA TYR A 19 6.06 -10.70 0.44
C TYR A 19 6.15 -9.17 0.47
N ALA A 20 7.35 -8.62 0.66
CA ALA A 20 7.56 -7.18 0.58
C ALA A 20 7.22 -6.63 -0.82
N ALA A 21 7.64 -7.31 -1.89
CA ALA A 21 7.35 -6.89 -3.26
C ALA A 21 5.88 -7.13 -3.64
N ALA A 22 5.34 -8.30 -3.33
CA ALA A 22 3.99 -8.71 -3.67
C ALA A 22 2.93 -7.84 -3.00
N LEU A 23 3.12 -7.50 -1.71
CA LEU A 23 2.13 -6.75 -0.93
C LEU A 23 2.37 -5.22 -0.95
N ALA A 24 3.49 -4.73 -1.50
CA ALA A 24 3.73 -3.28 -1.65
C ALA A 24 2.59 -2.52 -2.36
N PRO A 25 1.95 -3.03 -3.43
CA PRO A 25 0.85 -2.33 -4.10
C PRO A 25 -0.36 -2.09 -3.19
N ILE A 26 -0.56 -2.93 -2.18
CA ILE A 26 -1.68 -2.81 -1.23
C ILE A 26 -1.29 -2.02 0.04
N GLY A 27 -0.08 -1.43 0.06
CA GLY A 27 0.41 -0.55 1.12
C GLY A 27 1.16 -1.27 2.25
N TYR A 28 1.39 -2.58 2.13
CA TYR A 28 2.18 -3.32 3.10
C TYR A 28 3.67 -3.04 2.92
N ARG A 29 4.39 -3.00 4.04
CA ARG A 29 5.85 -2.91 4.10
C ARG A 29 6.36 -3.74 5.26
N VAL A 30 7.65 -4.08 5.25
CA VAL A 30 8.32 -4.61 6.46
C VAL A 30 8.36 -3.49 7.50
N MET A 31 7.65 -3.69 8.60
CA MET A 31 7.53 -2.73 9.70
C MET A 31 8.46 -3.07 10.85
N MET A 32 8.69 -4.37 11.09
CA MET A 32 9.59 -4.87 12.11
C MET A 32 10.41 -6.03 11.54
N GLU A 33 11.65 -6.15 11.97
CA GLU A 33 12.51 -7.28 11.65
C GLU A 33 13.43 -7.57 12.85
N PHE A 34 13.48 -8.83 13.23
CA PHE A 34 14.28 -9.32 14.35
C PHE A 34 15.20 -10.43 13.85
N PRO A 35 16.51 -10.34 14.11
CA PRO A 35 17.43 -11.44 13.84
C PRO A 35 17.14 -12.62 14.79
N ALA A 36 17.61 -13.82 14.43
CA ALA A 36 17.27 -15.06 15.11
C ALA A 36 17.57 -15.04 16.62
N GLU A 37 18.65 -14.38 17.01
CA GLU A 37 19.12 -14.25 18.40
C GLU A 37 18.13 -13.46 19.26
N GLN A 38 17.32 -12.59 18.65
CA GLN A 38 16.32 -11.76 19.33
C GLN A 38 14.90 -12.34 19.25
N ALA A 39 14.69 -13.36 18.41
CA ALA A 39 13.39 -13.94 18.09
C ALA A 39 13.32 -15.44 18.41
N GLY A 40 13.99 -15.87 19.47
CA GLY A 40 13.87 -17.26 19.96
C GLY A 40 14.50 -18.31 19.05
N GLY A 41 15.49 -17.93 18.26
CA GLY A 41 16.26 -18.83 17.39
C GLY A 41 15.84 -18.83 15.92
N GLN A 42 14.88 -18.01 15.52
CA GLN A 42 14.44 -17.90 14.14
C GLN A 42 14.28 -16.44 13.69
N PRO A 43 14.85 -16.02 12.54
CA PRO A 43 14.68 -14.66 12.07
C PRO A 43 13.20 -14.39 11.79
N THR A 44 12.70 -13.22 12.16
CA THR A 44 11.26 -12.92 12.11
C THR A 44 11.03 -11.52 11.55
N ALA A 45 10.03 -11.34 10.68
CA ALA A 45 9.65 -10.05 10.14
C ALA A 45 8.13 -9.84 10.23
N GLY A 46 7.72 -8.65 10.69
CA GLY A 46 6.33 -8.21 10.72
C GLY A 46 6.06 -7.24 9.58
N LEU A 47 5.13 -7.60 8.70
CA LEU A 47 4.64 -6.77 7.60
C LEU A 47 3.26 -6.21 7.91
N GLY A 48 2.99 -5.01 7.41
CA GLY A 48 1.69 -4.38 7.61
C GLY A 48 1.58 -3.01 6.94
N HIS A 49 0.38 -2.42 7.01
CA HIS A 49 0.11 -1.07 6.52
C HIS A 49 0.24 -0.02 7.64
N THR A 50 -0.51 -0.16 8.74
CA THR A 50 -0.43 0.77 9.89
C THR A 50 0.21 0.15 11.12
N ALA A 51 0.12 -1.16 11.25
CA ALA A 51 0.75 -2.00 12.27
C ALA A 51 1.05 -3.37 11.62
N PRO A 52 2.02 -4.13 12.14
CA PRO A 52 2.33 -5.46 11.60
C PRO A 52 1.25 -6.47 12.02
N ASP A 53 0.51 -6.96 11.04
CA ASP A 53 -0.55 -7.95 11.19
C ASP A 53 -0.25 -9.26 10.44
N PHE A 54 0.82 -9.29 9.63
CA PHE A 54 1.32 -10.46 8.94
C PHE A 54 2.78 -10.72 9.29
N TRP A 55 3.05 -11.85 9.94
CA TRP A 55 4.38 -12.22 10.41
C TRP A 55 4.96 -13.38 9.62
N LEU A 56 6.22 -13.24 9.22
CA LEU A 56 7.04 -14.31 8.69
C LEU A 56 8.04 -14.74 9.76
N ALA A 57 8.08 -16.03 10.06
CA ALA A 57 9.13 -16.63 10.88
C ALA A 57 9.96 -17.56 10.01
N GLY A 58 11.28 -17.39 10.01
CA GLY A 58 12.20 -18.30 9.35
C GLY A 58 12.22 -19.67 10.02
N GLY A 59 12.47 -20.71 9.22
CA GLY A 59 12.53 -22.06 9.74
C GLY A 59 11.17 -22.61 10.15
N GLY A 60 11.11 -23.92 10.36
CA GLY A 60 9.86 -24.65 10.61
C GLY A 60 9.22 -25.21 9.33
N PRO A 61 8.18 -26.05 9.47
CA PRO A 61 7.55 -26.72 8.34
C PRO A 61 6.67 -25.76 7.54
N THR A 62 6.85 -25.75 6.22
CA THR A 62 5.98 -25.04 5.26
C THR A 62 4.85 -25.92 4.73
N GLN A 63 4.68 -27.10 5.34
CA GLN A 63 3.61 -28.05 5.05
C GLN A 63 2.78 -28.33 6.31
N PRO A 64 1.46 -28.48 6.16
CA PRO A 64 0.68 -28.30 4.92
C PRO A 64 0.65 -26.84 4.45
N HIS A 65 0.49 -26.62 3.15
CA HIS A 65 0.36 -25.26 2.61
C HIS A 65 -0.82 -24.52 3.25
N THR A 66 -0.58 -23.27 3.67
CA THR A 66 -1.60 -22.38 4.23
C THR A 66 -2.17 -21.46 3.15
N HIS A 67 -3.45 -21.09 3.28
CA HIS A 67 -4.11 -20.06 2.46
C HIS A 67 -4.34 -18.80 3.29
N ILE A 68 -3.93 -17.65 2.76
CA ILE A 68 -4.05 -16.34 3.42
C ILE A 68 -4.61 -15.34 2.41
N ALA A 69 -5.66 -14.62 2.79
CA ALA A 69 -6.31 -13.61 1.95
C ALA A 69 -6.22 -12.22 2.58
N PHE A 70 -5.74 -11.24 1.81
CA PHE A 70 -5.67 -9.84 2.20
C PHE A 70 -6.83 -9.05 1.55
N ALA A 71 -7.65 -8.41 2.37
CA ALA A 71 -8.80 -7.66 1.89
C ALA A 71 -8.40 -6.24 1.45
N VAL A 72 -8.82 -5.85 0.24
CA VAL A 72 -8.64 -4.50 -0.31
C VAL A 72 -9.98 -3.90 -0.74
N LYS A 73 -10.01 -2.58 -0.91
CA LYS A 73 -11.21 -1.83 -1.28
C LYS A 73 -11.32 -1.51 -2.78
N SER A 74 -10.38 -1.98 -3.60
CA SER A 74 -10.31 -1.70 -5.03
C SER A 74 -9.89 -2.93 -5.82
N ARG A 75 -10.56 -3.20 -6.94
CA ARG A 75 -10.19 -4.28 -7.87
C ARG A 75 -8.82 -4.03 -8.51
N ALA A 76 -8.47 -2.76 -8.75
CA ALA A 76 -7.15 -2.40 -9.28
C ALA A 76 -6.00 -2.77 -8.33
N LEU A 77 -6.25 -2.82 -7.02
CA LEU A 77 -5.25 -3.27 -6.04
C LEU A 77 -5.03 -4.79 -6.11
N VAL A 78 -6.08 -5.55 -6.40
CA VAL A 78 -5.98 -7.00 -6.68
C VAL A 78 -5.14 -7.23 -7.94
N ASP A 79 -5.40 -6.47 -9.01
CA ASP A 79 -4.63 -6.56 -10.25
C ASP A 79 -3.15 -6.18 -10.04
N ALA A 80 -2.90 -5.16 -9.24
CA ALA A 80 -1.55 -4.68 -8.94
C ALA A 80 -0.76 -5.67 -8.08
N PHE A 81 -1.38 -6.24 -7.03
CA PHE A 81 -0.81 -7.34 -6.26
C PHE A 81 -0.41 -8.49 -7.18
N TYR A 82 -1.33 -8.96 -8.02
CA TYR A 82 -1.08 -10.13 -8.87
C TYR A 82 0.13 -9.92 -9.79
N LYS A 83 0.22 -8.76 -10.43
CA LYS A 83 1.37 -8.41 -11.28
C LYS A 83 2.67 -8.35 -10.49
N ALA A 84 2.67 -7.73 -9.31
CA ALA A 84 3.86 -7.62 -8.46
C ALA A 84 4.32 -8.98 -7.92
N ALA A 85 3.37 -9.80 -7.49
CA ALA A 85 3.62 -11.14 -6.95
C ALA A 85 4.23 -12.08 -8.00
N LEU A 86 3.72 -12.04 -9.25
CA LEU A 86 4.33 -12.78 -10.35
C LEU A 86 5.71 -12.23 -10.73
N ALA A 87 5.88 -10.91 -10.79
CA ALA A 87 7.17 -10.29 -11.08
C ALA A 87 8.25 -10.61 -10.02
N ALA A 88 7.82 -10.82 -8.77
CA ALA A 88 8.69 -11.26 -7.67
C ALA A 88 9.04 -12.76 -7.71
N GLY A 89 8.54 -13.52 -8.70
CA GLY A 89 8.79 -14.95 -8.84
C GLY A 89 7.73 -15.86 -8.21
N GLY A 90 6.57 -15.30 -7.84
CA GLY A 90 5.41 -16.10 -7.46
C GLY A 90 4.84 -16.89 -8.63
N ARG A 91 4.16 -17.99 -8.35
CA ARG A 91 3.53 -18.83 -9.39
C ARG A 91 2.04 -18.56 -9.46
N ASP A 92 1.50 -18.47 -10.68
CA ASP A 92 0.06 -18.29 -10.87
C ASP A 92 -0.74 -19.42 -10.20
N ASN A 93 -1.82 -19.05 -9.52
CA ASN A 93 -2.80 -19.98 -8.96
C ASN A 93 -4.24 -19.54 -9.25
N GLY A 94 -4.42 -18.51 -10.08
CA GLY A 94 -5.73 -17.93 -10.36
C GLY A 94 -5.63 -16.44 -10.71
N PRO A 95 -5.74 -16.06 -11.98
CA PRO A 95 -5.62 -14.66 -12.40
C PRO A 95 -6.75 -13.80 -11.82
N PRO A 96 -6.56 -12.47 -11.73
CA PRO A 96 -7.58 -11.55 -11.24
C PRO A 96 -8.92 -11.75 -11.95
N GLY A 97 -9.98 -11.91 -11.17
CA GLY A 97 -11.31 -12.09 -11.73
C GLY A 97 -12.40 -12.29 -10.70
N VAL A 98 -13.65 -12.23 -11.16
CA VAL A 98 -14.82 -12.48 -10.32
C VAL A 98 -14.92 -13.97 -10.01
N ARG A 99 -15.04 -14.32 -8.73
CA ARG A 99 -15.33 -15.66 -8.22
C ARG A 99 -16.82 -15.76 -7.91
N ALA A 100 -17.63 -15.84 -8.97
CA ALA A 100 -19.10 -15.76 -8.86
C ALA A 100 -19.72 -16.88 -8.01
N HIS A 101 -19.01 -18.00 -7.83
CA HIS A 101 -19.40 -19.10 -6.95
C HIS A 101 -19.30 -18.74 -5.45
N TYR A 102 -18.57 -17.69 -5.07
CA TYR A 102 -18.61 -17.13 -3.71
C TYR A 102 -19.70 -16.07 -3.58
N HIS A 103 -19.62 -15.00 -4.38
CA HIS A 103 -20.68 -14.02 -4.59
C HIS A 103 -20.35 -13.08 -5.77
N PRO A 104 -21.32 -12.33 -6.35
CA PRO A 104 -21.10 -11.54 -7.58
C PRO A 104 -20.02 -10.45 -7.51
N ASN A 105 -19.68 -10.01 -6.30
CA ASN A 105 -18.68 -8.96 -6.07
C ASN A 105 -17.33 -9.48 -5.55
N TYR A 106 -17.14 -10.80 -5.43
CA TYR A 106 -15.87 -11.37 -4.96
C TYR A 106 -14.85 -11.30 -6.11
N TYR A 107 -14.02 -10.27 -6.13
CA TYR A 107 -12.96 -10.12 -7.12
C TYR A 107 -11.62 -10.43 -6.48
N GLY A 108 -10.98 -11.52 -6.87
CA GLY A 108 -9.75 -12.02 -6.23
C GLY A 108 -8.71 -12.48 -7.23
N ALA A 109 -7.46 -12.55 -6.77
CA ALA A 109 -6.33 -13.11 -7.48
C ALA A 109 -5.49 -13.95 -6.52
N PHE A 110 -4.92 -15.04 -7.02
CA PHE A 110 -4.24 -16.07 -6.22
C PHE A 110 -2.85 -16.32 -6.80
N VAL A 111 -1.85 -16.30 -5.94
CA VAL A 111 -0.45 -16.56 -6.31
C VAL A 111 0.15 -17.47 -5.25
N LEU A 112 0.85 -18.52 -5.68
CA LEU A 112 1.67 -19.33 -4.79
C LEU A 112 2.95 -18.58 -4.45
N ASP A 113 3.24 -18.47 -3.17
CA ASP A 113 4.49 -17.90 -2.66
C ASP A 113 5.69 -18.85 -2.92
N PRO A 114 6.92 -18.47 -2.50
CA PRO A 114 8.11 -19.31 -2.67
C PRO A 114 8.02 -20.70 -2.05
N ASP A 115 7.24 -20.85 -0.98
CA ASP A 115 7.07 -22.07 -0.20
C ASP A 115 5.81 -22.87 -0.64
N GLY A 116 4.97 -22.31 -1.51
CA GLY A 116 3.75 -22.93 -2.04
C GLY A 116 2.47 -22.56 -1.30
N HIS A 117 2.51 -21.63 -0.35
CA HIS A 117 1.33 -21.07 0.30
C HIS A 117 0.45 -20.32 -0.70
N ASN A 118 -0.87 -20.48 -0.58
CA ASN A 118 -1.84 -19.85 -1.48
C ASN A 118 -2.19 -18.43 -0.99
N VAL A 119 -1.54 -17.42 -1.57
CA VAL A 119 -1.74 -16.02 -1.19
C VAL A 119 -2.79 -15.39 -2.08
N GLU A 120 -3.81 -14.81 -1.46
CA GLU A 120 -4.90 -14.12 -2.13
C GLU A 120 -4.92 -12.64 -1.77
N VAL A 121 -5.27 -11.79 -2.75
CA VAL A 121 -5.80 -10.45 -2.49
C VAL A 121 -7.21 -10.38 -3.04
N VAL A 122 -8.15 -9.91 -2.22
CA VAL A 122 -9.58 -9.93 -2.51
C VAL A 122 -10.24 -8.57 -2.32
N CYS A 123 -11.14 -8.22 -3.24
CA CYS A 123 -12.02 -7.06 -3.15
C CYS A 123 -13.48 -7.53 -3.21
N HIS A 124 -14.27 -7.19 -2.19
CA HIS A 124 -15.71 -7.53 -2.12
C HIS A 124 -16.62 -6.42 -2.66
N TYR A 125 -16.06 -5.33 -3.18
CA TYR A 125 -16.82 -4.19 -3.68
C TYR A 125 -17.22 -4.37 -5.17
N PRO A 126 -18.36 -3.78 -5.58
CA PRO A 126 -18.71 -3.73 -7.00
C PRO A 126 -17.66 -2.97 -7.82
N PRO A 127 -17.65 -3.13 -9.16
CA PRO A 127 -16.83 -2.29 -10.03
C PRO A 127 -17.07 -0.80 -9.74
N GLY A 128 -16.01 0.00 -9.61
CA GLY A 128 -16.11 1.42 -9.23
C GLY A 128 -16.28 1.71 -7.73
N GLY A 129 -16.22 0.69 -6.87
CA GLY A 129 -16.35 0.80 -5.42
C GLY A 129 -15.16 1.41 -4.67
N ALA A 130 -15.47 1.95 -3.48
CA ALA A 130 -14.70 2.76 -2.52
C ALA A 130 -14.03 4.05 -3.03
N ALA A 131 -13.34 4.02 -4.18
CA ALA A 131 -12.67 5.21 -4.73
C ALA A 131 -13.64 6.16 -5.48
N GLY A 132 -14.82 5.68 -5.91
CA GLY A 132 -15.78 6.46 -6.69
C GLY A 132 -16.76 7.33 -5.87
N ARG A 133 -16.73 7.26 -4.53
CA ARG A 133 -17.71 7.96 -3.67
C ARG A 133 -17.11 9.05 -2.76
N GLY A 134 -15.96 9.62 -3.15
CA GLY A 134 -15.21 10.58 -2.32
C GLY A 134 -14.65 11.82 -3.03
N ALA A 135 -15.05 12.11 -4.26
CA ALA A 135 -14.62 13.31 -5.00
C ALA A 135 -15.82 14.15 -5.47
N ALA A 136 -16.73 14.49 -4.56
CA ALA A 136 -17.72 15.51 -4.82
C ALA A 136 -17.92 16.41 -3.59
N LYS A 137 -17.62 17.70 -3.80
CA LYS A 137 -17.80 18.87 -2.91
C LYS A 137 -16.67 19.19 -1.91
N ALA A 138 -15.51 19.56 -2.43
CA ALA A 138 -14.79 20.69 -1.84
C ALA A 138 -15.44 21.99 -2.35
N LYS A 139 -16.21 22.66 -1.49
CA LYS A 139 -16.74 24.01 -1.76
C LYS A 139 -15.56 24.95 -2.02
N ARG A 140 -15.52 25.60 -3.18
CA ARG A 140 -14.59 26.71 -3.46
C ARG A 140 -14.76 27.79 -2.39
N ALA A 141 -13.69 28.12 -1.69
CA ALA A 141 -13.60 29.34 -0.87
C ALA A 141 -13.57 30.57 -1.79
N PRO A 142 -14.15 31.72 -1.39
CA PRO A 142 -14.13 32.91 -2.22
C PRO A 142 -12.72 33.53 -2.23
N ALA A 143 -12.26 33.88 -3.43
CA ALA A 143 -11.01 34.60 -3.64
C ALA A 143 -11.08 35.99 -2.97
N LYS A 144 -10.12 36.29 -2.08
CA LYS A 144 -9.91 37.65 -1.56
C LYS A 144 -9.46 38.55 -2.72
N ARG A 145 -10.30 39.48 -3.12
CA ARG A 145 -9.93 40.60 -4.00
C ARG A 145 -9.10 41.61 -3.21
N ALA A 146 -7.80 41.63 -3.44
CA ALA A 146 -6.96 42.79 -3.14
C ALA A 146 -6.90 43.66 -4.40
N ALA A 147 -7.43 44.88 -4.33
CA ALA A 147 -7.19 45.91 -5.34
C ALA A 147 -7.04 47.26 -4.62
N ALA A 148 -5.79 47.72 -4.60
CA ALA A 148 -5.35 49.00 -4.08
C ALA A 148 -5.99 50.17 -4.84
N LYS A 149 -6.42 51.20 -4.12
CA LYS A 149 -6.69 52.54 -4.65
C LYS A 149 -5.55 53.46 -4.21
N ALA A 150 -4.73 53.90 -5.16
CA ALA A 150 -3.84 55.05 -5.00
C ALA A 150 -3.71 55.79 -6.33
N ARG A 151 -4.12 57.06 -6.35
CA ARG A 151 -3.88 58.16 -7.33
C ARG A 151 -4.87 59.29 -6.96
N LYS A 152 -4.55 60.57 -6.77
CA LYS A 152 -3.39 61.43 -7.06
C LYS A 152 -3.46 62.68 -6.14
N ALA A 153 -2.32 63.23 -5.73
CA ALA A 153 -2.04 64.67 -5.76
C ALA A 153 -0.53 64.89 -5.66
N ALA A 154 0.02 65.74 -6.54
CA ALA A 154 1.45 66.05 -6.71
C ALA A 154 1.77 67.47 -6.15
N PRO A 155 2.93 68.11 -6.47
CA PRO A 155 4.16 68.01 -5.70
C PRO A 155 4.75 69.38 -5.28
N LYS A 156 5.63 69.44 -4.28
CA LYS A 156 6.64 70.49 -4.02
C LYS A 156 7.75 69.86 -3.16
N SER A 157 9.05 70.15 -3.21
CA SER A 157 9.98 70.88 -4.08
C SER A 157 11.39 70.70 -3.49
N LYS A 158 12.45 70.86 -4.31
CA LYS A 158 13.88 71.14 -3.95
C LYS A 158 14.68 69.98 -3.31
N ARG A 159 16.01 69.85 -3.43
CA ARG A 159 17.12 70.23 -4.35
C ARG A 159 18.40 69.88 -3.56
N ALA A 160 19.36 69.16 -4.16
CA ALA A 160 20.83 69.10 -3.90
C ALA A 160 21.34 67.64 -3.95
N ARG A 161 22.17 67.24 -4.94
CA ARG A 161 23.66 67.31 -4.96
C ARG A 161 24.26 66.51 -3.78
N ARG A 162 25.20 65.55 -3.92
CA ARG A 162 26.32 65.34 -4.87
C ARG A 162 27.07 64.03 -4.48
N LYS A 163 27.64 63.32 -5.47
CA LYS A 163 28.91 62.50 -5.50
C LYS A 163 29.18 61.46 -4.39
N ALA A 164 29.26 60.16 -4.71
CA ALA A 164 30.39 59.40 -5.31
C ALA A 164 31.51 59.02 -4.32
N ARG A 165 31.58 57.73 -3.96
CA ARG A 165 32.73 56.84 -4.20
C ARG A 165 32.34 55.40 -3.85
#